data_AF-A0A6B3HEF0-F1
#
_entry.id   AF-A0A6B3HEF0-F1
#
_cell.length_a   1.000
_cell.length_b   1.000
_cell.length_c   1.000
_cell.angle_alpha   90.00
_cell.angle_beta   90.00
_cell.angle_gamma   90.00
#
_symmetry.space_group_name_H-M   'P 1'
#
loop_
_entity.id
_entity.type
_entity.pdbx_description
1 polymer ?
#
loop_
_entity_poly.entity_id
_entity_poly.type
_entity_poly.pdbx_seq_one_letter_code
_entity_poly.pdbx_strand_id
1 'polypeptide(L)' 'MNKHHESTGPADSQQITLRGPAELADALPYLMGFHPDDSVVMVALHGGRGRFGGRLRLGIPRAPGEWGPVADQLAE' A
#
# COMPACT_ATOMS: atom_id res chain seq x y z
N MET A 1 21.57 15.53 -40.09
CA MET A 1 20.38 16.00 -39.35
C MET A 1 19.93 14.91 -38.39
N ASN A 2 19.43 15.30 -37.23
CA ASN A 2 19.59 14.62 -35.94
C ASN A 2 18.89 13.27 -35.79
N LYS A 3 19.61 12.38 -35.09
CA LYS A 3 19.13 11.13 -34.50
C LYS A 3 18.30 11.48 -33.26
N HIS A 4 17.08 10.96 -33.14
CA HIS A 4 16.38 10.88 -31.86
C HIS A 4 16.11 9.40 -31.58
N HIS A 5 17.03 8.80 -30.85
CA HIS A 5 16.83 7.53 -30.16
C HIS A 5 16.35 7.92 -28.76
N GLU A 6 15.03 7.96 -28.54
CA GLU A 6 14.49 8.08 -27.19
C GLU A 6 14.74 6.75 -26.49
N SER A 7 15.87 6.69 -25.79
CA SER A 7 16.11 5.68 -24.77
C SER A 7 15.13 5.95 -23.62
N THR A 8 13.97 5.28 -23.62
CA THR A 8 13.20 5.09 -22.38
C THR A 8 14.05 4.21 -21.46
N GLY A 9 14.98 4.82 -20.73
CA GLY A 9 15.57 4.21 -19.56
C GLY A 9 14.47 3.84 -18.57
N PRO A 10 14.65 2.83 -17.72
CA PRO A 10 13.65 2.49 -16.71
C PRO A 10 13.38 3.78 -15.92
N ALA A 11 12.11 4.21 -15.86
CA ALA A 11 11.73 5.29 -14.98
C ALA A 11 12.34 4.99 -13.62
N ASP A 12 13.19 5.89 -13.14
CA ASP A 12 13.94 5.77 -11.91
C ASP A 12 12.95 5.39 -10.80
N SER A 13 12.89 4.10 -10.48
CA SER A 13 11.80 3.55 -9.68
C SER A 13 12.02 4.05 -8.26
N GLN A 14 11.35 5.14 -7.89
CA GLN A 14 11.48 5.79 -6.59
C GLN A 14 11.28 4.76 -5.48
N GLN A 15 12.39 4.29 -4.93
CA GLN A 15 12.41 3.18 -3.98
C GLN A 15 12.33 3.77 -2.57
N ILE A 16 11.12 3.78 -2.01
CA ILE A 16 10.89 4.20 -0.63
C ILE A 16 11.29 3.02 0.27
N THR A 17 12.33 3.22 1.08
CA THR A 17 12.74 2.24 2.09
C THR A 17 12.13 2.63 3.43
N LEU A 18 11.18 1.83 3.90
CA LEU A 18 10.56 1.99 5.21
C LEU A 18 11.34 1.14 6.22
N ARG A 19 11.77 1.74 7.32
CA ARG A 19 12.58 1.10 8.36
C ARG A 19 11.76 0.26 9.33
N GLY A 20 10.42 0.33 9.24
CA GLY A 20 9.51 -0.44 10.09
C GLY A 20 8.02 -0.13 9.84
N PRO A 21 7.12 -0.78 10.60
CA PRO A 21 5.68 -0.67 10.41
C PRO A 21 5.12 0.72 10.75
N ALA A 22 5.72 1.45 11.70
CA ALA A 22 5.30 2.81 12.03
C ALA A 22 5.53 3.78 10.86
N GLU A 23 6.69 3.71 10.22
CA GLU A 23 7.00 4.52 9.05
C GLU A 23 6.11 4.17 7.85
N LEU A 24 5.73 2.88 7.71
CA LEU A 24 4.72 2.47 6.74
C LEU A 24 3.37 3.11 7.03
N ALA A 25 2.93 3.12 8.29
CA ALA A 25 1.67 3.74 8.68
C ALA A 25 1.66 5.24 8.37
N ASP A 26 2.76 5.94 8.65
CA ASP A 26 2.92 7.37 8.35
C ASP A 26 2.95 7.65 6.83
N ALA A 27 3.45 6.69 6.04
CA ALA A 27 3.50 6.80 4.59
C ALA A 27 2.17 6.48 3.89
N LEU A 28 1.26 5.74 4.55
CA LEU A 28 -0.01 5.29 3.97
C LEU A 28 -0.83 6.41 3.32
N PRO A 29 -1.02 7.60 3.93
CA PRO A 29 -1.80 8.67 3.33
C PRO A 29 -1.24 9.12 1.98
N TYR A 30 0.09 9.20 1.87
CA TYR A 30 0.78 9.59 0.65
C TYR A 30 0.66 8.51 -0.42
N LEU A 31 0.71 7.23 -0.03
CA LEU A 31 0.48 6.11 -0.95
C LEU A 31 -0.96 6.10 -1.49
N MET A 32 -1.94 6.52 -0.69
CA MET A 32 -3.36 6.53 -1.05
C MET A 32 -3.84 7.82 -1.71
N GLY A 33 -3.15 8.93 -1.52
CA GLY A 33 -3.59 10.26 -1.95
C GLY A 33 -4.68 10.85 -1.05
N PHE A 34 -5.02 10.21 0.08
CA PHE A 34 -5.95 10.68 1.09
C PHE A 34 -5.58 10.09 2.46
N HIS A 35 -6.03 10.73 3.54
CA HIS A 35 -5.82 10.22 4.90
C HIS A 35 -6.98 9.27 5.29
N PRO A 36 -6.72 7.98 5.56
CA PRO A 36 -7.78 7.05 5.97
C PRO A 36 -8.15 7.32 7.44
N ASP A 37 -9.38 7.74 7.72
CA ASP A 37 -9.88 7.99 9.08
C ASP A 37 -11.00 7.01 9.48
N ASP A 38 -11.74 6.50 8.50
CA ASP A 38 -12.93 5.67 8.66
C ASP A 38 -12.73 4.22 8.19
N SER A 39 -11.48 3.79 8.01
CA SER A 39 -11.17 2.55 7.30
C SER A 39 -9.98 1.78 7.86
N VAL A 40 -10.05 0.46 7.69
CA VAL A 40 -8.94 -0.47 7.91
C VAL A 40 -8.20 -0.65 6.59
N VAL A 41 -6.87 -0.56 6.63
CA VAL A 41 -6.00 -0.74 5.46
C VAL A 41 -5.07 -1.92 5.69
N MET A 42 -5.05 -2.85 4.73
CA MET A 42 -4.11 -3.97 4.72
C MET A 42 -3.10 -3.78 3.60
N VAL A 43 -1.82 -3.95 3.93
CA VAL A 43 -0.70 -3.82 2.98
C VAL A 43 0.03 -5.16 2.89
N ALA A 44 0.12 -5.71 1.68
CA ALA A 44 0.92 -6.89 1.43
C ALA A 44 2.37 -6.48 1.20
N LEU A 45 3.29 -7.05 1.98
CA LEU A 45 4.73 -6.91 1.79
C LEU A 45 5.32 -8.29 1.47
N HIS A 46 6.21 -8.35 0.49
CA HIS A 46 6.82 -9.60 0.01
C HIS A 46 8.36 -9.48 -0.06
N GLY A 47 9.04 -10.60 0.21
CA GLY A 47 10.49 -10.73 0.08
C GLY A 47 11.26 -10.05 1.20
N GLY A 48 12.57 -10.32 1.28
CA GLY A 48 13.42 -9.89 2.41
C GLY A 48 13.62 -8.37 2.56
N ARG A 49 13.13 -7.57 1.61
CA ARG A 49 13.17 -6.09 1.67
C ARG A 49 11.79 -5.45 1.76
N GLY A 50 10.73 -6.24 2.01
CA GLY A 50 9.37 -5.72 2.17
C GLY A 50 8.86 -5.00 0.92
N ARG A 51 9.00 -5.63 -0.26
CA ARG A 51 8.45 -5.07 -1.51
C ARG A 51 6.93 -5.02 -1.41
N PHE A 52 6.35 -3.88 -1.78
CA PHE A 52 4.91 -3.72 -1.82
C PHE A 52 4.28 -4.70 -2.83
N GLY A 53 3.43 -5.59 -2.34
CA GLY A 53 2.70 -6.60 -3.11
C GLY A 53 1.25 -6.24 -3.38
N GLY A 54 0.71 -5.20 -2.74
CA GLY A 54 -0.68 -4.76 -2.92
C GLY A 54 -1.24 -4.06 -1.69
N ARG A 55 -2.46 -3.51 -1.85
CA ARG A 55 -3.22 -2.88 -0.76
C ARG A 55 -4.71 -3.18 -0.89
N LEU A 56 -5.36 -3.28 0.26
CA LEU A 56 -6.81 -3.33 0.38
C LEU A 56 -7.26 -2.29 1.40
N ARG A 57 -8.40 -1.64 1.13
CA ARG A 57 -9.09 -0.76 2.06
C ARG A 57 -10.50 -1.29 2.29
N LEU A 58 -10.92 -1.32 3.55
CA LEU A 58 -12.26 -1.65 3.97
C LEU A 58 -12.76 -0.60 4.97
N GLY A 59 -14.01 -0.18 4.86
CA GLY A 59 -14.62 0.73 5.85
C GLY A 59 -14.74 0.05 7.22
N ILE A 60 -14.60 0.81 8.30
CA ILE A 60 -14.72 0.28 9.66
C ILE A 60 -16.16 -0.23 9.89
N PRO A 61 -16.35 -1.51 10.26
CA PRO A 61 -17.69 -2.05 10.56
C PRO A 61 -18.38 -1.27 11.67
N ARG A 62 -19.69 -1.04 11.51
CA ARG A 62 -20.45 -0.18 12.44
C ARG A 62 -20.93 -0.96 13.65
N ALA A 63 -21.14 -2.27 13.52
CA ALA A 63 -21.57 -3.12 14.61
C ALA A 63 -20.43 -4.04 15.09
N PRO A 64 -20.24 -4.24 16.40
CA PRO A 64 -19.22 -5.16 16.93
C PRO A 64 -19.32 -6.58 16.37
N GLY A 65 -20.53 -7.07 16.07
CA GLY A 65 -20.76 -8.40 15.52
C GLY A 65 -20.33 -8.58 14.05
N GLU A 66 -20.09 -7.49 13.32
CA GLU A 66 -19.63 -7.54 11.92
C GLU A 66 -18.13 -7.81 11.80
N TRP A 67 -17.36 -7.57 12.87
CA TRP A 67 -15.90 -7.68 12.84
C TRP A 67 -15.38 -9.10 12.59
N GLY A 68 -16.03 -10.11 13.18
CA GLY A 68 -15.64 -11.52 12.97
C GLY A 68 -15.70 -11.91 11.49
N PRO A 69 -16.88 -11.83 10.85
CA PRO A 69 -17.04 -12.14 9.42
C PRO A 69 -16.12 -11.32 8.50
N VAL A 70 -15.92 -10.03 8.82
CA VAL A 70 -15.02 -9.17 8.05
C VAL A 70 -13.56 -9.60 8.18
N ALA A 71 -13.12 -9.96 9.39
CA ALA A 71 -11.76 -10.46 9.62
C ALA A 71 -11.52 -11.78 8.88
N ASP A 72 -12.51 -12.69 8.88
CA ASP A 72 -12.42 -13.95 8.15
C ASP A 72 -12.29 -13.71 6.64
N GLN A 73 -13.10 -12.81 6.07
CA GLN A 73 -13.00 -12.44 4.65
C GLN A 73 -11.66 -11.79 4.29
N LEU A 74 -11.06 -11.03 5.20
CA LEU A 74 -9.74 -10.43 4.98
C LEU A 74 -8.59 -11.45 5.04
N ALA A 75 -8.82 -12.60 5.68
CA ALA A 75 -7.81 -13.64 5.85
C ALA A 75 -7.81 -14.71 4.74
N GLU A 76 -8.85 -14.75 3.89
CA GLU A 76 -8.90 -15.56 2.67
C GLU A 76 -8.04 -14.98 1.53
#